data_AF-A0A848HUF9-F1
#
_entry.id   AF-A0A848HUF9-F1
#
_cell.length_a   1.000
_cell.length_b   1.000
_cell.length_c   1.000
_cell.angle_alpha   90.00
_cell.angle_beta   90.00
_cell.angle_gamma   90.00
#
_symmetry.space_group_name_H-M   'P 1'
#
loop_
_entity.id
_entity.type
_entity.pdbx_description
1 polymer ?
#
loop_
_entity_poly.entity_id
_entity_poly.type
_entity_poly.pdbx_seq_one_letter_code
_entity_poly.pdbx_strand_id
1 'polypeptide(L)'
;MMKVEWLDSLPDMRVPGVPGVPPQKTVGFAGTPTFSRGVPGVPEHLPEHLGTRIGTPIEERKALKNKEEHTEHQEHPKNRHGPVFLLEEWERGVASLDPDHPLGGYDPDHWRRIVRDCDNLIADFGRSAAALGWSTIDLFGFDPAGGIVAGLIRRLDGGRIIAMDDNCATYRWPFSDRTSRFARGYLENCLAQQFVPVWELGV
;
A
#
# COMPACT_ATOMS: atom_id res chain seq x y z
N MET A 1 36.90 6.31 -19.57
CA MET A 1 36.82 4.87 -19.26
C MET A 1 37.07 4.72 -17.77
N MET A 2 35.99 4.68 -16.97
CA MET A 2 36.07 4.53 -15.51
C MET A 2 35.10 3.42 -15.12
N LYS A 3 35.64 2.34 -14.54
CA LYS A 3 34.90 1.26 -13.90
C LYS A 3 34.31 1.82 -12.59
N VAL A 4 33.01 1.62 -12.39
CA VAL A 4 32.37 1.89 -11.10
C VAL A 4 32.13 0.53 -10.44
N GLU A 5 32.92 0.24 -9.42
CA GLU A 5 32.74 -0.91 -8.54
C GLU A 5 31.69 -0.55 -7.48
N TRP A 6 30.50 -1.13 -7.58
CA TRP A 6 29.50 -1.12 -6.51
C TRP A 6 28.84 -2.49 -6.46
N LEU A 7 29.50 -3.47 -5.83
CA LEU A 7 28.85 -4.75 -5.50
C LEU A 7 29.34 -5.41 -4.19
N ASP A 8 29.89 -4.66 -3.23
CA ASP A 8 30.45 -5.24 -1.98
C ASP A 8 29.76 -4.78 -0.69
N SER A 9 28.48 -4.42 -0.71
CA SER A 9 27.76 -4.08 0.54
C SER A 9 26.30 -4.49 0.56
N LEU A 10 26.03 -5.76 0.28
CA LEU A 10 24.83 -6.44 0.76
C LEU A 10 25.22 -7.36 1.93
N PRO A 11 24.52 -7.32 3.08
CA PRO A 11 24.78 -8.27 4.15
C PRO A 11 24.44 -9.71 3.70
N ASP A 12 25.35 -10.63 3.99
CA ASP A 12 25.28 -12.07 3.72
C ASP A 12 24.08 -12.71 4.42
N MET A 13 22.92 -12.78 3.75
CA MET A 13 21.77 -13.54 4.21
C MET A 13 21.89 -15.01 3.78
N ARG A 14 22.82 -15.73 4.41
CA ARG A 14 22.81 -17.20 4.42
C ARG A 14 21.56 -17.69 5.11
N VAL A 15 20.68 -18.34 4.36
CA VAL A 15 19.62 -19.19 4.92
C VAL A 15 20.22 -20.57 5.19
N PRO A 16 20.19 -21.11 6.43
CA PRO A 16 20.63 -22.47 6.68
C PRO A 16 19.65 -23.45 6.03
N GLY A 17 20.20 -24.50 5.40
CA GLY A 17 19.45 -25.53 4.71
C GLY A 17 18.53 -26.32 5.64
N VAL A 18 17.39 -26.75 5.10
CA VAL A 18 16.50 -27.73 5.74
C VAL A 18 16.50 -29.00 4.88
N PRO A 19 17.15 -30.09 5.32
CA PRO A 19 16.93 -31.41 4.75
C PRO A 19 15.92 -32.19 5.61
N GLY A 20 14.95 -32.82 4.96
CA GLY A 20 14.22 -33.97 5.50
C GLY A 20 12.83 -33.70 6.08
N VAL A 21 11.80 -33.98 5.29
CA VAL A 21 10.46 -34.31 5.81
C VAL A 21 10.17 -35.77 5.48
N PRO A 22 10.07 -36.68 6.47
CA PRO A 22 9.39 -37.95 6.30
C PRO A 22 7.93 -37.88 6.82
N PRO A 23 7.06 -38.81 6.38
CA PRO A 23 5.61 -38.62 6.34
C PRO A 23 4.89 -38.88 7.67
N GLN A 24 3.66 -38.38 7.73
CA GLN A 24 2.75 -38.44 8.86
C GLN A 24 2.38 -39.86 9.31
N LYS A 25 2.17 -40.02 10.63
CA LYS A 25 1.38 -41.10 11.22
C LYS A 25 0.36 -40.54 12.20
N THR A 26 -0.88 -40.97 11.99
CA THR A 26 -2.08 -40.87 12.80
C THR A 26 -1.95 -41.66 14.13
N VAL A 27 -2.93 -41.46 15.04
CA VAL A 27 -3.25 -42.10 16.34
C VAL A 27 -3.09 -41.08 17.48
N GLY A 28 -4.01 -40.81 18.40
CA GLY A 28 -5.31 -41.37 18.78
C GLY A 28 -5.69 -40.76 20.16
N PHE A 29 -6.99 -40.70 20.42
CA PHE A 29 -7.72 -40.18 21.60
C PHE A 29 -7.10 -40.41 23.01
N ALA A 30 -7.27 -39.44 23.93
CA ALA A 30 -8.01 -39.56 25.22
C ALA A 30 -7.54 -38.56 26.32
N GLY A 31 -8.50 -37.97 27.06
CA GLY A 31 -8.31 -37.62 28.48
C GLY A 31 -8.41 -36.13 28.87
N THR A 32 -9.60 -35.70 29.31
CA THR A 32 -9.82 -34.53 30.18
C THR A 32 -9.38 -34.83 31.62
N PRO A 33 -9.01 -33.79 32.40
CA PRO A 33 -9.35 -33.81 33.82
C PRO A 33 -10.06 -32.53 34.28
N THR A 34 -11.24 -32.75 34.84
CA THR A 34 -11.96 -31.89 35.78
C THR A 34 -11.26 -31.94 37.14
N PHE A 35 -11.10 -30.80 37.83
CA PHE A 35 -10.91 -30.81 39.28
C PHE A 35 -11.63 -29.66 39.96
N SER A 36 -12.47 -29.99 40.94
CA SER A 36 -13.19 -29.10 41.84
C SER A 36 -12.86 -29.46 43.29
N ARG A 37 -13.15 -28.50 44.20
CA ARG A 37 -13.07 -28.51 45.69
C ARG A 37 -11.67 -28.22 46.28
N GLY A 38 -11.55 -27.35 47.29
CA GLY A 38 -12.56 -26.69 48.12
C GLY A 38 -11.97 -25.65 49.08
N VAL A 39 -12.88 -24.82 49.59
CA VAL A 39 -12.72 -23.74 50.59
C VAL A 39 -12.77 -24.38 52.00
N PRO A 40 -12.03 -23.89 53.03
CA PRO A 40 -12.61 -22.91 53.96
C PRO A 40 -11.61 -21.95 54.67
N GLY A 41 -12.10 -20.78 55.07
CA GLY A 41 -11.43 -19.93 56.07
C GLY A 41 -11.88 -18.47 56.06
N VAL A 42 -12.99 -18.17 56.74
CA VAL A 42 -13.42 -16.81 57.13
C VAL A 42 -13.17 -16.68 58.65
N PRO A 43 -12.67 -15.52 59.13
CA PRO A 43 -13.46 -14.65 60.01
C PRO A 43 -13.40 -13.20 59.50
N GLU A 44 -14.52 -12.53 59.29
CA GLU A 44 -15.30 -11.79 60.30
C GLU A 44 -14.51 -10.58 60.84
N HIS A 45 -14.84 -9.38 60.32
CA HIS A 45 -15.07 -8.14 61.08
C HIS A 45 -15.38 -6.99 60.08
N LEU A 46 -16.63 -6.53 60.10
CA LEU A 46 -17.06 -5.23 59.57
C LEU A 46 -16.78 -4.14 60.64
N PRO A 47 -16.60 -2.88 60.23
CA PRO A 47 -17.72 -1.93 60.34
C PRO A 47 -17.88 -1.09 59.07
N GLU A 48 -19.09 -0.99 58.52
CA GLU A 48 -20.00 0.16 58.64
C GLU A 48 -19.28 1.52 58.60
N HIS A 49 -19.49 2.30 57.54
CA HIS A 49 -20.18 3.60 57.58
C HIS A 49 -20.16 4.31 56.21
N LEU A 50 -21.38 4.71 55.79
CA LEU A 50 -21.73 5.92 55.02
C LEU A 50 -21.45 5.97 53.51
N GLY A 51 -22.53 6.25 52.74
CA GLY A 51 -22.40 6.93 51.44
C GLY A 51 -23.33 6.49 50.32
N THR A 52 -24.64 6.67 50.51
CA THR A 52 -25.68 7.08 49.53
C THR A 52 -25.40 6.97 48.02
N ARG A 53 -26.29 6.19 47.38
CA ARG A 53 -26.90 6.32 46.03
C ARG A 53 -26.52 7.56 45.21
N ILE A 54 -26.36 7.38 43.90
CA ILE A 54 -27.29 7.80 42.83
C ILE A 54 -26.55 7.64 41.50
N GLY A 55 -27.16 6.89 40.57
CA GLY A 55 -26.64 6.75 39.21
C GLY A 55 -26.70 8.07 38.45
N THR A 56 -25.79 8.22 37.49
CA THR A 56 -26.00 9.12 36.36
C THR A 56 -26.04 8.36 35.04
N PRO A 57 -26.88 8.83 34.10
CA PRO A 57 -27.48 8.01 33.06
C PRO A 57 -26.69 8.05 31.74
N ILE A 58 -27.01 7.08 30.91
CA ILE A 58 -26.61 6.89 29.50
C ILE A 58 -27.16 8.06 28.64
N GLU A 59 -26.70 9.29 28.83
CA GLU A 59 -27.06 10.44 27.96
C GLU A 59 -25.85 11.34 27.64
N GLU A 60 -24.66 11.10 28.19
CA GLU A 60 -23.45 11.88 27.84
C GLU A 60 -22.72 11.40 26.57
N ARG A 61 -23.12 10.28 25.96
CA ARG A 61 -22.55 9.83 24.67
C ARG A 61 -23.15 10.51 23.44
N LYS A 62 -24.17 11.35 23.60
CA LYS A 62 -24.77 12.11 22.47
C LYS A 62 -24.15 13.49 22.25
N ALA A 63 -23.35 13.99 23.20
CA ALA A 63 -22.74 15.33 23.09
C ALA A 63 -21.40 15.38 22.33
N LEU A 64 -20.80 14.22 22.00
CA LEU A 64 -19.61 14.15 21.13
C LEU A 64 -19.95 13.84 19.67
N LYS A 65 -21.24 13.72 19.32
CA LYS A 65 -21.70 13.36 17.97
C LYS A 65 -22.06 14.56 17.06
N ASN A 66 -21.91 15.79 17.55
CA ASN A 66 -22.19 17.02 16.80
C ASN A 66 -20.92 17.81 16.44
N LYS A 67 -19.80 17.12 16.20
CA LYS A 67 -18.57 17.75 15.66
C LYS A 67 -18.10 17.08 14.36
N GLU A 68 -19.02 16.45 13.64
CA GLU A 68 -18.80 15.84 12.31
C GLU A 68 -19.62 16.54 11.20
N GLU A 69 -20.16 17.74 11.46
CA GLU A 69 -20.84 18.56 10.44
C GLU A 69 -20.08 19.87 10.20
N HIS A 70 -18.89 19.71 9.60
CA HIS A 70 -18.30 20.63 8.63
C HIS A 70 -16.88 20.11 8.36
N THR A 71 -16.78 18.89 7.84
CA THR A 71 -15.68 18.60 6.92
C THR A 71 -16.18 19.07 5.56
N GLU A 72 -16.17 20.39 5.41
CA GLU A 72 -15.92 21.03 4.12
C GLU A 72 -14.92 20.12 3.41
N HIS A 73 -15.41 19.38 2.40
CA HIS A 73 -14.54 18.67 1.49
C HIS A 73 -13.69 19.78 0.89
N GLN A 74 -12.54 20.01 1.52
CA GLN A 74 -11.48 20.81 0.94
C GLN A 74 -11.13 20.08 -0.33
N GLU A 75 -11.77 20.52 -1.42
CA GLU A 75 -11.42 20.16 -2.77
C GLU A 75 -9.92 20.41 -2.88
N HIS A 76 -9.15 19.33 -2.83
CA HIS A 76 -7.71 19.39 -2.96
C HIS A 76 -7.46 20.01 -4.34
N PRO A 77 -6.82 21.18 -4.43
CA PRO A 77 -6.96 22.07 -5.57
C PRO A 77 -6.07 21.64 -6.74
N LYS A 78 -6.21 20.43 -7.29
CA LYS A 78 -5.37 19.95 -8.40
C LYS A 78 -6.03 19.06 -9.47
N ASN A 79 -7.26 18.56 -9.28
CA ASN A 79 -8.06 18.04 -10.41
C ASN A 79 -8.81 19.19 -11.12
N ARG A 80 -8.07 20.11 -11.76
CA ARG A 80 -8.72 21.14 -12.61
C ARG A 80 -9.34 20.55 -13.88
N HIS A 81 -9.01 19.30 -14.18
CA HIS A 81 -9.46 18.58 -15.35
C HIS A 81 -10.32 17.38 -14.92
N GLY A 82 -11.46 17.21 -15.58
CA GLY A 82 -12.36 16.10 -15.28
C GLY A 82 -11.72 14.74 -15.59
N PRO A 83 -12.29 13.63 -15.07
CA PRO A 83 -11.75 12.28 -15.26
C PRO A 83 -11.48 11.88 -16.72
N VAL A 84 -12.29 12.39 -17.65
CA VAL A 84 -12.14 12.12 -19.10
C VAL A 84 -10.85 12.73 -19.64
N PHE A 85 -10.54 13.97 -19.26
CA PHE A 85 -9.32 14.63 -19.72
C PHE A 85 -8.07 13.94 -19.18
N LEU A 86 -8.08 13.52 -17.91
CA LEU A 86 -6.96 12.78 -17.32
C LEU A 86 -6.73 11.46 -18.04
N LEU A 87 -7.80 10.71 -18.33
CA LEU A 87 -7.67 9.46 -19.09
C LEU A 87 -7.08 9.70 -20.49
N GLU A 88 -7.56 10.71 -21.21
CA GLU A 88 -7.01 11.08 -22.53
C GLU A 88 -5.54 11.51 -22.46
N GLU A 89 -5.15 12.23 -21.41
CA GLU A 89 -3.75 12.58 -21.15
C GLU A 89 -2.89 11.33 -20.97
N TRP A 90 -3.34 10.37 -20.17
CA TRP A 90 -2.61 9.13 -19.91
C TRP A 90 -2.52 8.26 -21.16
N GLU A 91 -3.63 8.09 -21.89
CA GLU A 91 -3.66 7.33 -23.15
C GLU A 91 -2.69 7.92 -24.17
N ARG A 92 -2.69 9.25 -24.35
CA ARG A 92 -1.77 9.93 -25.25
C ARG A 92 -0.31 9.83 -24.78
N GLY A 93 -0.08 9.99 -23.48
CA GLY A 93 1.25 9.89 -22.87
C GLY A 93 1.84 8.50 -23.07
N VAL A 94 1.09 7.45 -22.73
CA VAL A 94 1.54 6.06 -22.89
C VAL A 94 1.70 5.69 -24.36
N ALA A 95 0.79 6.11 -25.25
CA ALA A 95 0.92 5.88 -26.69
C ALA A 95 2.13 6.56 -27.33
N SER A 96 2.74 7.55 -26.66
CA SER A 96 3.96 8.21 -27.13
C SER A 96 5.25 7.45 -26.77
N LEU A 97 5.17 6.45 -25.89
CA LEU A 97 6.31 5.66 -25.48
C LEU A 97 6.69 4.66 -26.57
N ASP A 98 7.98 4.61 -26.91
CA ASP A 98 8.55 3.59 -27.78
C ASP A 98 9.20 2.49 -26.92
N PRO A 99 8.69 1.24 -26.92
CA PRO A 99 9.28 0.13 -26.16
C PRO A 99 10.74 -0.19 -26.51
N ASP A 100 11.22 0.18 -27.70
CA ASP A 100 12.58 -0.10 -28.16
C ASP A 100 13.53 1.11 -28.03
N HIS A 101 13.01 2.26 -27.58
CA HIS A 101 13.80 3.46 -27.30
C HIS A 101 13.68 3.90 -25.83
N PRO A 102 14.52 3.37 -24.92
CA PRO A 102 14.46 3.70 -23.51
C PRO A 102 14.71 5.19 -23.22
N LEU A 103 13.82 5.79 -22.44
CA LEU A 103 14.01 7.12 -21.87
C LEU A 103 14.79 7.03 -20.54
N GLY A 104 15.35 8.14 -20.06
CA GLY A 104 15.95 8.24 -18.72
C GLY A 104 17.15 7.31 -18.43
N GLY A 105 17.74 6.70 -19.46
CA GLY A 105 18.86 5.77 -19.31
C GLY A 105 18.48 4.39 -18.74
N TYR A 106 17.21 4.00 -18.81
CA TYR A 106 16.75 2.68 -18.39
C TYR A 106 17.33 1.56 -19.27
N ASP A 107 17.59 0.42 -18.64
CA ASP A 107 17.90 -0.82 -19.36
C ASP A 107 16.74 -1.19 -20.32
N PRO A 108 17.01 -1.66 -21.56
CA PRO A 108 15.95 -1.94 -22.54
C PRO A 108 14.91 -2.96 -22.08
N ASP A 109 15.30 -4.03 -21.38
CA ASP A 109 14.35 -5.06 -20.94
C ASP A 109 13.52 -4.56 -19.75
N HIS A 110 14.10 -3.71 -18.90
CA HIS A 110 13.35 -3.03 -17.87
C HIS A 110 12.38 -1.99 -18.46
N TRP A 111 12.81 -1.23 -19.48
CA TRP A 111 11.98 -0.25 -20.16
C TRP A 111 10.75 -0.88 -20.81
N ARG A 112 10.91 -1.96 -21.56
CA ARG A 112 9.77 -2.70 -22.15
C ARG A 112 8.76 -3.16 -21.10
N ARG A 113 9.24 -3.54 -19.90
CA ARG A 113 8.34 -3.89 -18.78
C ARG A 113 7.58 -2.68 -18.28
N ILE A 114 8.23 -1.52 -18.12
CA ILE A 114 7.58 -0.26 -17.73
C ILE A 114 6.48 0.10 -18.74
N VAL A 115 6.77 0.09 -20.04
CA VAL A 115 5.79 0.43 -21.09
C VAL A 115 4.60 -0.54 -21.05
N ARG A 116 4.86 -1.84 -20.97
CA ARG A 116 3.79 -2.85 -20.85
C ARG A 116 2.95 -2.67 -19.58
N ASP A 117 3.57 -2.32 -18.45
CA ASP A 117 2.87 -2.09 -17.19
C ASP A 117 1.98 -0.83 -17.29
N CYS A 118 2.42 0.21 -18.00
CA CYS A 118 1.59 1.37 -18.34
C CYS A 118 0.35 0.97 -19.15
N ASP A 119 0.53 0.20 -20.23
CA ASP A 119 -0.57 -0.28 -21.08
C ASP A 119 -1.59 -1.08 -20.27
N ASN A 120 -1.12 -2.02 -19.45
CA ASN A 120 -1.97 -2.84 -18.60
C ASN A 120 -2.76 -1.99 -17.59
N LEU A 121 -2.11 -0.98 -16.98
CA LEU A 121 -2.79 -0.09 -16.05
C LEU A 121 -3.92 0.66 -16.73
N ILE A 122 -3.67 1.25 -17.91
CA ILE A 122 -4.71 2.00 -18.65
C ILE A 122 -5.86 1.08 -19.04
N ALA A 123 -5.56 -0.09 -19.61
CA ALA A 123 -6.55 -1.04 -20.08
C ALA A 123 -7.47 -1.52 -18.95
N ASP A 124 -6.90 -1.88 -17.79
CA ASP A 124 -7.65 -2.51 -16.71
C ASP A 124 -8.22 -1.50 -15.69
N PHE A 125 -7.53 -0.38 -15.46
CA PHE A 125 -7.83 0.55 -14.37
C PHE A 125 -7.92 2.01 -14.79
N GLY A 126 -7.54 2.41 -16.01
CA GLY A 126 -7.42 3.82 -16.40
C GLY A 126 -8.69 4.64 -16.12
N ARG A 127 -9.84 4.19 -16.61
CA ARG A 127 -11.12 4.90 -16.42
C ARG A 127 -11.52 5.01 -14.95
N SER A 128 -11.40 3.92 -14.18
CA SER A 128 -11.80 3.91 -12.77
C SER A 128 -10.83 4.72 -11.93
N ALA A 129 -9.52 4.62 -12.16
CA ALA A 129 -8.49 5.38 -11.47
C ALA A 129 -8.69 6.90 -11.65
N ALA A 130 -8.97 7.35 -12.88
CA ALA A 130 -9.26 8.76 -13.15
C ALA A 130 -10.53 9.24 -12.40
N ALA A 131 -11.59 8.42 -12.38
CA ALA A 131 -12.82 8.72 -11.66
C ALA A 131 -12.64 8.75 -10.13
N LEU A 132 -11.72 7.92 -9.60
CA LEU A 132 -11.33 7.87 -8.18
C LEU A 132 -10.34 8.99 -7.79
N GLY A 133 -9.90 9.80 -8.76
CA GLY A 133 -9.03 10.95 -8.52
C GLY A 133 -7.56 10.61 -8.31
N TRP A 134 -7.07 9.50 -8.87
CA TRP A 134 -5.64 9.24 -8.97
C TRP A 134 -4.97 10.29 -9.84
N SER A 135 -3.83 10.81 -9.39
CA SER A 135 -3.06 11.77 -10.18
C SER A 135 -2.17 11.07 -11.20
N THR A 136 -1.82 11.78 -12.27
CA THR A 136 -0.82 11.33 -13.24
C THR A 136 0.49 10.93 -12.54
N ILE A 137 0.91 11.71 -11.55
CA ILE A 137 2.16 11.48 -10.81
C ILE A 137 2.08 10.23 -9.93
N ASP A 138 0.97 9.99 -9.22
CA ASP A 138 0.85 8.79 -8.39
C ASP A 138 1.03 7.50 -9.20
N LEU A 139 0.51 7.46 -10.42
CA LEU A 139 0.55 6.27 -11.26
C LEU A 139 1.84 6.19 -12.08
N PHE A 140 2.15 7.27 -12.79
CA PHE A 140 3.18 7.32 -13.83
C PHE A 140 4.38 8.19 -13.46
N GLY A 141 4.47 8.70 -12.23
CA GLY A 141 5.54 9.60 -11.81
C GLY A 141 6.89 8.90 -11.66
N PHE A 142 7.93 9.49 -12.22
CA PHE A 142 9.32 9.06 -12.11
C PHE A 142 10.18 10.26 -11.71
N ASP A 143 11.26 9.99 -10.97
CA ASP A 143 12.29 11.00 -10.69
C ASP A 143 13.22 11.11 -11.91
N PRO A 144 13.32 12.29 -12.57
CA PRO A 144 14.24 12.51 -13.67
C PRO A 144 15.71 12.25 -13.30
N ALA A 145 16.07 12.39 -12.03
CA ALA A 145 17.43 12.13 -11.53
C ALA A 145 17.72 10.63 -11.30
N GLY A 146 16.75 9.75 -11.55
CA GLY A 146 16.92 8.29 -11.39
C GLY A 146 16.77 7.80 -9.95
N GLY A 147 16.04 8.54 -9.10
CA GLY A 147 15.73 8.14 -7.73
C GLY A 147 14.95 6.82 -7.62
N ILE A 148 15.01 6.23 -6.42
CA ILE A 148 14.33 4.97 -6.10
C ILE A 148 12.82 5.19 -5.85
N VAL A 149 12.45 6.40 -5.44
CA VAL A 149 11.05 6.78 -5.19
C VAL A 149 10.40 7.08 -6.54
N ALA A 150 9.24 6.46 -6.79
CA ALA A 150 8.48 6.61 -8.02
C ALA A 150 7.03 6.13 -7.82
N GLY A 151 6.22 6.35 -8.85
CA GLY A 151 4.80 6.03 -8.92
C GLY A 151 4.55 4.54 -8.99
N LEU A 152 3.27 4.18 -9.05
CA LEU A 152 2.83 2.79 -9.01
C LEU A 152 3.48 1.93 -10.09
N ILE A 153 3.59 2.42 -11.33
CA ILE A 153 4.16 1.65 -12.45
C ILE A 153 5.56 1.14 -12.14
N ARG A 154 6.43 1.99 -11.58
CA ARG A 154 7.80 1.61 -11.25
C ARG A 154 7.88 0.49 -10.20
N ARG A 155 6.86 0.35 -9.37
CA ARG A 155 6.76 -0.66 -8.30
C ARG A 155 6.23 -2.01 -8.79
N LEU A 156 5.55 -2.05 -9.93
CA LEU A 156 5.03 -3.29 -10.48
C LEU A 156 6.18 -4.19 -10.95
N ASP A 157 7.18 -3.63 -11.63
CA ASP A 157 8.35 -4.35 -12.16
C ASP A 157 7.97 -5.59 -13.00
N GLY A 158 6.85 -5.52 -13.73
CA GLY A 158 6.25 -6.64 -14.46
C GLY A 158 5.27 -7.49 -13.66
N GLY A 159 4.90 -7.05 -12.46
CA GLY A 159 3.83 -7.59 -11.64
C GLY A 159 2.44 -7.21 -12.16
N ARG A 160 1.45 -7.18 -11.26
CA ARG A 160 0.09 -6.78 -11.65
C ARG A 160 -0.68 -6.10 -10.52
N ILE A 161 -1.58 -5.20 -10.90
CA ILE A 161 -2.55 -4.59 -9.99
C ILE A 161 -3.66 -5.63 -9.73
N ILE A 162 -4.05 -5.77 -8.47
CA ILE A 162 -5.11 -6.69 -8.02
C ILE A 162 -6.40 -5.92 -7.74
N ALA A 163 -6.28 -4.73 -7.16
CA ALA A 163 -7.39 -3.85 -6.85
C ALA A 163 -6.89 -2.41 -6.74
N MET A 164 -7.77 -1.45 -7.02
CA MET A 164 -7.51 -0.02 -6.87
C MET A 164 -8.79 0.67 -6.39
N ASP A 165 -8.68 1.46 -5.34
CA ASP A 165 -9.75 2.29 -4.78
C ASP A 165 -9.30 3.77 -4.68
N ASP A 166 -10.09 4.62 -4.04
CA ASP A 166 -9.82 6.06 -3.85
C ASP A 166 -8.70 6.36 -2.85
N ASN A 167 -8.15 5.35 -2.18
CA ASN A 167 -7.12 5.50 -1.16
C ASN A 167 -5.82 4.81 -1.54
N CYS A 168 -5.88 3.65 -2.21
CA CYS A 168 -4.70 2.87 -2.54
C CYS A 168 -4.88 1.89 -3.71
N ALA A 169 -3.74 1.47 -4.27
CA ALA A 169 -3.65 0.34 -5.16
C ALA A 169 -3.03 -0.84 -4.41
N THR A 170 -3.63 -2.02 -4.55
CA THR A 170 -3.05 -3.29 -4.12
C THR A 170 -2.46 -3.99 -5.34
N TYR A 171 -1.19 -4.34 -5.29
CA TYR A 171 -0.47 -5.00 -6.38
C TYR A 171 0.31 -6.21 -5.90
N ARG A 172 0.70 -7.07 -6.82
CA ARG A 172 1.52 -8.25 -6.57
C ARG A 172 2.78 -8.18 -7.42
N TRP A 173 3.91 -8.51 -6.81
CA TRP A 173 5.21 -8.60 -7.47
C TRP A 173 5.28 -9.86 -8.36
N PRO A 174 6.03 -9.85 -9.46
CA PRO A 174 6.05 -10.98 -10.40
C PRO A 174 6.68 -12.25 -9.82
N PHE A 175 7.56 -12.10 -8.83
CA PHE A 175 8.29 -13.21 -8.19
C PHE A 175 7.77 -13.56 -6.79
N SER A 176 6.62 -13.03 -6.38
CA SER A 176 6.05 -13.30 -5.06
C SER A 176 4.53 -13.39 -5.08
N ASP A 177 3.97 -14.30 -4.28
CA ASP A 177 2.53 -14.32 -4.02
C ASP A 177 2.07 -13.21 -3.06
N ARG A 178 3.02 -12.50 -2.43
CA ARG A 178 2.71 -11.41 -1.51
C ARG A 178 2.14 -10.20 -2.24
N THR A 179 1.09 -9.63 -1.67
CA THR A 179 0.54 -8.35 -2.11
C THR A 179 1.21 -7.20 -1.36
N SER A 180 1.36 -6.07 -2.04
CA SER A 180 1.81 -4.80 -1.48
C SER A 180 0.79 -3.71 -1.78
N ARG A 181 0.86 -2.58 -1.07
CA ARG A 181 -0.04 -1.43 -1.27
C ARG A 181 0.74 -0.18 -1.63
N PHE A 182 0.13 0.67 -2.44
CA PHE A 182 0.62 2.00 -2.79
C PHE A 182 -0.50 3.00 -2.49
N ALA A 183 -0.21 3.99 -1.64
CA ALA A 183 -1.19 5.00 -1.26
C ALA A 183 -1.31 6.07 -2.36
N ARG A 184 -2.53 6.52 -2.64
CA ARG A 184 -2.77 7.72 -3.46
C ARG A 184 -2.21 8.95 -2.73
N GLY A 185 -1.63 9.90 -3.47
CA GLY A 185 -0.93 11.05 -2.91
C GLY A 185 0.41 10.71 -2.22
N TYR A 186 0.93 9.48 -2.38
CA TYR A 186 2.20 9.10 -1.74
C TYR A 186 3.35 10.01 -2.20
N LEU A 187 3.43 10.29 -3.50
CA LEU A 187 4.49 11.13 -4.06
C LEU A 187 4.28 12.62 -3.81
N GLU A 188 3.04 13.07 -3.72
CA GLU A 188 2.73 14.47 -3.41
C GLU A 188 3.24 14.88 -2.03
N ASN A 189 3.30 13.93 -1.10
CA ASN A 189 3.87 14.12 0.24
C ASN A 189 5.41 14.00 0.26
N CYS A 190 6.04 13.56 -0.83
CA CYS A 190 7.48 13.55 -0.99
C CYS A 190 7.99 14.93 -1.45
N LEU A 191 7.89 15.92 -0.57
CA LEU A 191 8.10 17.36 -0.81
C LEU A 191 9.48 17.79 -1.36
N ALA A 192 10.41 16.87 -1.60
CA ALA A 192 11.78 17.17 -2.03
C ALA A 192 12.06 16.92 -3.52
N GLN A 193 11.18 16.19 -4.22
CA GLN A 193 11.45 15.73 -5.60
C GLN A 193 10.36 16.19 -6.56
N GLN A 194 10.79 16.68 -7.72
CA GLN A 194 9.89 16.97 -8.83
C GLN A 194 9.75 15.68 -9.66
N PHE A 195 8.63 15.01 -9.49
CA PHE A 195 8.28 13.86 -10.33
C PHE A 195 7.70 14.35 -11.65
N VAL A 196 8.04 13.66 -12.73
CA VAL A 196 7.46 13.84 -14.06
C VAL A 196 6.79 12.54 -14.48
N PRO A 197 5.74 12.57 -15.31
CA PRO A 197 5.24 11.34 -15.88
C PRO A 197 6.30 10.65 -16.75
N VAL A 198 6.22 9.32 -16.86
CA VAL A 198 7.21 8.48 -17.55
C VAL A 198 7.48 8.90 -19.01
N TRP A 199 6.50 9.47 -19.71
CA TRP A 199 6.63 9.96 -21.08
C TRP A 199 7.33 11.33 -21.20
N GLU A 200 7.62 11.98 -20.08
CA GLU A 200 8.41 13.22 -20.02
C GLU A 200 9.85 12.96 -19.54
N LEU A 201 10.25 11.69 -19.37
CA LEU A 201 11.62 11.37 -19.01
C LEU A 201 12.59 11.73 -20.13
N GLY A 202 13.58 12.59 -19.82
CA GLY A 202 14.66 12.94 -20.74
C GLY A 202 14.30 13.98 -21.81
N VAL A 203 13.17 14.68 -21.65
CA VAL A 203 12.84 15.90 -22.42
C VAL A 203 13.65 17.10 -21.92
#